data_AF-A0A3L7NML0-F1
#
_entry.id   AF-A0A3L7NML0-F1
#
_cell.length_a   1.000
_cell.length_b   1.000
_cell.length_c   1.000
_cell.angle_alpha   90.00
_cell.angle_beta   90.00
_cell.angle_gamma   90.00
#
_symmetry.space_group_name_H-M   'P 1'
#
loop_
_entity.id
_entity.type
_entity.pdbx_description
1 polymer ?
#
loop_
_entity_poly.entity_id
_entity_poly.type
_entity_poly.pdbx_seq_one_letter_code
_entity_poly.pdbx_strand_id
1 'polypeptide(L)'
;MATVHYQSNCRDGFDDTDDVFRDPFAVADSGHSDVVRAANEYGQRTISADPLPRPSRHGRKRLHRLSDVRQQQGVTLRNISRRLGLDLAVVRRQEEDDCDLRISDLLRWQEVLEVPIAELLVEGDGQLSGPVLERSRMVKLMKTAAAIREQADGAATQRLASMLISQILEIMPELEDVSPWHNVSQRRTLDDVGRAARCPVSEETFRREPQ
;
A
#
# COMPACT_ATOMS: atom_id res chain seq x y z
N MET A 1 -33.24 10.15 30.97
CA MET A 1 -31.89 9.56 31.08
C MET A 1 -31.94 8.18 30.46
N ALA A 2 -31.26 7.97 29.33
CA ALA A 2 -31.25 6.71 28.61
C ALA A 2 -29.80 6.24 28.49
N THR A 3 -29.43 5.22 29.26
CA THR A 3 -28.14 4.54 29.16
C THR A 3 -28.27 3.45 28.11
N VAL A 4 -27.63 3.66 26.96
CA VAL A 4 -27.52 2.63 25.91
C VAL A 4 -26.39 1.69 26.31
N HIS A 5 -26.72 0.44 26.62
CA HIS A 5 -25.75 -0.63 26.85
C HIS A 5 -25.10 -1.02 25.52
N TYR A 6 -23.81 -0.75 25.37
CA TYR A 6 -23.01 -1.24 24.26
C TYR A 6 -22.50 -2.65 24.58
N GLN A 7 -23.00 -3.66 23.86
CA GLN A 7 -22.47 -5.02 23.91
C GLN A 7 -21.21 -5.10 23.03
N SER A 8 -20.07 -5.39 23.66
CA SER A 8 -18.83 -5.72 22.97
C SER A 8 -18.84 -7.21 22.60
N ASN A 9 -19.33 -7.55 21.41
CA ASN A 9 -19.13 -8.90 20.85
C ASN A 9 -17.72 -9.01 20.25
N CYS A 10 -16.74 -9.26 21.12
CA CYS A 10 -15.50 -9.91 20.71
C CYS A 10 -15.72 -11.42 20.89
N ARG A 11 -16.13 -12.09 19.81
CA ARG A 11 -16.22 -13.56 19.80
C ARG A 11 -14.85 -14.08 19.39
N ASP A 12 -14.02 -14.39 20.39
CA ASP A 12 -12.79 -15.14 20.19
C ASP A 12 -13.18 -16.62 20.10
N GLY A 13 -12.95 -17.20 18.93
CA GLY A 13 -13.39 -18.55 18.60
C GLY A 13 -12.19 -19.46 18.47
N PHE A 14 -11.65 -19.92 19.59
CA PHE A 14 -10.88 -21.16 19.71
C PHE A 14 -10.97 -21.62 21.16
N ASP A 15 -11.96 -22.48 21.43
CA ASP A 15 -12.10 -23.25 22.66
C ASP A 15 -11.57 -24.65 22.34
N ASP A 16 -10.33 -24.93 22.71
CA ASP A 16 -9.78 -26.29 22.82
C ASP A 16 -9.32 -26.47 24.27
N THR A 17 -10.31 -26.76 25.13
CA THR A 17 -10.09 -27.34 26.45
C THR A 17 -9.60 -28.78 26.31
N ASP A 18 -8.28 -28.97 26.24
CA ASP A 18 -7.65 -30.27 26.53
C ASP A 18 -7.49 -30.43 28.06
N ASP A 19 -8.61 -30.72 28.73
CA ASP A 19 -8.60 -31.16 30.12
C ASP A 19 -8.26 -32.65 30.15
N VAL A 20 -6.95 -32.94 30.22
CA VAL A 20 -6.39 -34.30 30.31
C VAL A 20 -6.74 -34.89 31.68
N PHE A 21 -7.95 -35.45 31.81
CA PHE A 21 -8.25 -36.39 32.88
C PHE A 21 -7.43 -37.67 32.67
N ARG A 22 -6.35 -37.76 33.45
CA ARG A 22 -5.53 -38.96 33.59
C ARG A 22 -6.33 -40.00 34.38
N ASP A 23 -7.06 -40.88 33.68
CA ASP A 23 -7.70 -42.04 34.30
C ASP A 23 -6.62 -43.05 34.75
N PRO A 24 -6.45 -43.32 36.06
CA PRO A 24 -5.40 -44.20 36.57
C PRO A 24 -5.71 -45.71 36.44
N PHE A 25 -6.85 -46.11 35.86
CA PHE A 25 -7.31 -47.52 35.91
C PHE A 25 -7.58 -48.19 34.56
N ALA A 26 -7.14 -47.63 33.44
CA ALA A 26 -7.25 -48.30 32.14
C ALA A 26 -6.21 -49.43 32.00
N VAL A 27 -6.53 -50.61 32.54
CA VAL A 27 -5.82 -51.88 32.29
C VAL A 27 -6.70 -52.77 31.42
N ALA A 28 -6.29 -52.97 30.16
CA ALA A 28 -6.63 -54.07 29.24
C ALA A 28 -6.25 -53.62 27.82
N ASP A 29 -5.70 -54.40 26.90
CA ASP A 29 -5.20 -55.75 26.86
C ASP A 29 -4.34 -55.79 25.58
N SER A 30 -3.26 -56.54 25.61
CA SER A 30 -2.32 -56.70 24.50
C SER A 30 -2.94 -57.53 23.38
N GLY A 31 -3.20 -56.92 22.23
CA GLY A 31 -3.60 -57.59 20.99
C GLY A 31 -2.87 -57.00 19.80
N HIS A 32 -2.05 -57.81 19.14
CA HIS A 32 -1.18 -57.46 18.02
C HIS A 32 -1.92 -56.80 16.85
N SER A 33 -1.42 -55.66 16.38
CA SER A 33 -1.77 -55.10 15.07
C SER A 33 -0.49 -54.82 14.29
N ASP A 34 -0.17 -55.72 13.35
CA ASP A 34 0.97 -55.63 12.44
C ASP A 34 0.92 -54.42 11.48
N VAL A 35 -0.15 -53.64 11.52
CA VAL A 35 -0.35 -52.43 10.70
C VAL A 35 0.58 -51.29 11.12
N VAL A 36 0.99 -51.21 12.40
CA VAL A 36 1.84 -50.12 12.90
C VAL A 36 3.30 -50.28 12.46
N ARG A 37 3.76 -51.51 12.20
CA ARG A 37 5.17 -51.76 11.82
C ARG A 37 5.48 -51.28 10.38
N ALA A 38 4.56 -51.49 9.44
CA ALA A 38 4.75 -51.07 8.05
C ALA A 38 4.75 -49.55 7.84
N ALA A 39 4.03 -48.80 8.67
CA ALA A 39 4.02 -47.33 8.61
C ALA A 39 5.36 -46.71 9.03
N ASN A 40 6.10 -47.38 9.94
CA ASN A 40 7.38 -46.87 10.43
C ASN A 40 8.52 -47.05 9.43
N GLU A 41 8.45 -48.05 8.54
CA GLU A 41 9.53 -48.34 7.57
C GLU A 41 9.51 -47.42 6.34
N TYR A 42 8.36 -46.82 6.00
CA TYR A 42 8.28 -45.77 4.96
C TYR A 42 8.58 -44.36 5.49
N GLY A 43 8.50 -44.12 6.80
CA GLY A 43 8.70 -42.79 7.40
C GLY A 43 10.17 -42.35 7.53
N GLN A 44 11.13 -43.27 7.39
CA GLN A 44 12.54 -42.97 7.68
C GLN A 44 13.41 -42.66 6.44
N ARG A 45 12.86 -42.61 5.22
CA ARG A 45 13.65 -42.38 3.99
C ARG A 45 13.45 -41.05 3.28
N THR A 46 12.69 -40.09 3.83
CA THR A 46 12.57 -38.76 3.23
C THR A 46 12.50 -37.65 4.27
N ILE A 47 13.58 -37.40 5.01
CA ILE A 47 13.77 -36.09 5.67
C ILE A 47 15.21 -35.61 5.48
N SER A 48 15.61 -35.43 4.22
CA SER A 48 16.33 -34.21 3.81
C SER A 48 15.28 -33.15 3.43
N ALA A 49 14.39 -32.91 4.39
CA ALA A 49 13.53 -31.76 4.54
C ALA A 49 14.37 -30.47 4.60
N ASP A 50 14.78 -29.89 3.47
CA ASP A 50 15.10 -28.46 3.48
C ASP A 50 13.96 -27.76 4.22
N PRO A 51 14.22 -27.00 5.31
CA PRO A 51 13.15 -26.37 6.05
C PRO A 51 12.44 -25.43 5.08
N LEU A 52 11.22 -25.78 4.67
CA LEU A 52 10.35 -24.85 3.97
C LEU A 52 10.37 -23.54 4.77
N PRO A 53 10.63 -22.39 4.13
CA PRO A 53 10.68 -21.13 4.84
C PRO A 53 9.33 -20.96 5.52
N ARG A 54 9.33 -21.06 6.85
CA ARG A 54 8.14 -20.75 7.66
C ARG A 54 7.71 -19.35 7.22
N PRO A 55 6.45 -19.12 6.80
CA PRO A 55 6.00 -17.78 6.47
C PRO A 55 6.37 -16.90 7.65
N SER A 56 7.17 -15.87 7.38
CA SER A 56 7.66 -14.97 8.40
C SER A 56 6.46 -14.56 9.24
N ARG A 57 6.54 -14.79 10.57
CA ARG A 57 5.58 -14.25 11.53
C ARG A 57 5.32 -12.83 11.08
N HIS A 58 4.10 -12.54 10.60
CA HIS A 58 3.75 -11.25 10.06
C HIS A 58 4.16 -10.20 11.10
N GLY A 59 5.30 -9.52 10.84
CA GLY A 59 5.70 -8.39 11.65
C GLY A 59 4.51 -7.44 11.65
N ARG A 60 4.15 -6.93 12.83
CA ARG A 60 2.97 -6.07 13.02
C ARG A 60 3.00 -5.00 11.93
N LYS A 61 2.06 -5.09 10.98
CA LYS A 61 2.07 -4.26 9.77
C LYS A 61 1.67 -2.86 10.21
N ARG A 62 2.51 -1.88 9.89
CA ARG A 62 2.19 -0.48 10.08
C ARG A 62 1.03 -0.09 9.18
N LEU A 63 -0.11 0.31 9.75
CA LEU A 63 -1.33 0.68 9.03
C LEU A 63 -1.45 2.20 8.88
N HIS A 64 -1.00 2.95 9.88
CA HIS A 64 -1.13 4.41 9.91
C HIS A 64 0.04 5.08 10.65
N ARG A 65 0.10 6.41 10.61
CA ARG A 65 1.20 7.24 11.14
C ARG A 65 0.74 8.34 12.09
N LEU A 66 -0.39 8.14 12.76
CA LEU A 66 -1.01 9.09 13.69
C LEU A 66 -0.03 9.62 14.75
N SER A 67 0.82 8.76 15.30
CA SER A 67 1.83 9.13 16.29
C SER A 67 2.84 10.16 15.75
N ASP A 68 3.38 9.91 14.55
CA ASP A 68 4.31 10.81 13.86
C ASP A 68 3.65 12.15 13.58
N VAL A 69 2.46 12.13 12.95
CA VAL A 69 1.76 13.34 12.53
C VAL A 69 1.35 14.18 13.74
N ARG A 70 0.86 13.55 14.81
CA ARG A 70 0.54 14.27 16.05
C ARG A 70 1.77 14.98 16.63
N GLN A 71 2.92 14.31 16.65
CA GLN A 71 4.17 14.89 17.16
C GLN A 71 4.62 16.08 16.30
N GLN A 72 4.50 15.98 14.97
CA GLN A 72 4.79 17.08 14.05
C GLN A 72 3.88 18.29 14.27
N GLN A 73 2.59 18.06 14.54
CA GLN A 73 1.63 19.13 14.85
C GLN A 73 1.75 19.67 16.29
N GLY A 74 2.61 19.07 17.14
CA GLY A 74 2.79 19.51 18.53
C GLY A 74 1.58 19.28 19.44
N VAL A 75 0.63 18.43 19.05
CA VAL A 75 -0.61 18.19 19.81
C VAL A 75 -0.38 17.07 20.85
N THR A 76 -0.83 17.30 22.09
CA THR A 76 -0.75 16.28 23.14
C THR A 76 -1.90 15.27 23.05
N LEU A 77 -1.67 14.01 23.46
CA LEU A 77 -2.73 13.00 23.50
C LEU A 77 -3.93 13.38 24.38
N ARG A 78 -3.69 14.17 25.44
CA ARG A 78 -4.77 14.70 26.29
C ARG A 78 -5.65 15.70 25.54
N ASN A 79 -5.07 16.51 24.66
CA ASN A 79 -5.84 17.43 23.81
C ASN A 79 -6.71 16.63 22.83
N ILE A 80 -6.13 15.61 22.19
CA ILE A 80 -6.87 14.73 21.28
C ILE A 80 -8.02 14.00 21.99
N SER A 81 -7.77 13.41 23.15
CA SER A 81 -8.80 12.78 23.98
C SER A 81 -9.97 13.72 24.28
N ARG A 82 -9.68 14.98 24.65
CA ARG A 82 -10.71 15.98 24.92
C ARG A 82 -11.50 16.37 23.66
N ARG A 83 -10.83 16.56 22.52
CA ARG A 83 -11.46 16.95 21.25
C ARG A 83 -12.28 15.82 20.63
N LEU A 84 -11.80 14.58 20.73
CA LEU A 84 -12.53 13.39 20.26
C LEU A 84 -13.63 12.92 21.24
N GLY A 85 -13.60 13.39 22.50
CA GLY A 85 -14.50 12.92 23.55
C GLY A 85 -14.24 11.46 23.94
N LEU A 86 -13.00 10.98 23.76
CA LEU A 86 -12.60 9.59 24.03
C LEU A 86 -11.71 9.51 25.27
N ASP A 87 -11.75 8.36 25.94
CA ASP A 87 -10.83 8.07 27.03
C ASP A 87 -9.38 8.00 26.55
N LEU A 88 -8.45 8.44 27.39
CA LEU A 88 -7.03 8.52 27.05
C LEU A 88 -6.44 7.14 26.73
N ALA A 89 -6.94 6.07 27.36
CA ALA A 89 -6.49 4.70 27.05
C ALA A 89 -6.89 4.28 25.63
N VAL A 90 -8.10 4.65 25.18
CA VAL A 90 -8.57 4.38 23.83
C VAL A 90 -7.75 5.15 22.81
N VAL A 91 -7.49 6.44 23.04
CA VAL A 91 -6.67 7.26 22.15
C VAL A 91 -5.24 6.73 22.04
N ARG A 92 -4.66 6.26 23.16
CA ARG A 92 -3.34 5.60 23.14
C ARG A 92 -3.33 4.34 22.29
N ARG A 93 -4.37 3.50 22.41
CA ARG A 93 -4.49 2.30 21.60
C ARG A 93 -4.66 2.64 20.11
N GLN A 94 -5.46 3.66 19.80
CA GLN A 94 -5.66 4.12 18.42
C GLN A 94 -4.40 4.74 17.81
N GLU A 95 -3.50 5.31 18.61
CA GLU A 95 -2.22 5.87 18.14
C GLU A 95 -1.19 4.77 17.76
N GLU A 96 -1.34 3.55 18.29
CA GLU A 96 -0.47 2.42 17.93
C GLU A 96 -0.60 2.13 16.43
N ASP A 97 0.53 2.14 15.74
CA ASP A 97 0.60 2.13 14.28
C ASP A 97 0.10 0.82 13.64
N ASP A 98 0.00 -0.26 14.42
CA ASP A 98 -0.59 -1.54 14.05
C ASP A 98 -2.08 -1.66 14.40
N CYS A 99 -2.67 -0.66 15.06
CA CYS A 99 -4.09 -0.67 15.39
C CYS A 99 -4.93 -0.46 14.13
N ASP A 100 -5.86 -1.38 13.88
CA ASP A 100 -6.85 -1.21 12.83
C ASP A 100 -7.88 -0.15 13.25
N LEU A 101 -8.07 0.86 12.40
CA LEU A 101 -8.96 1.99 12.64
C LEU A 101 -10.02 2.05 11.57
N ARG A 102 -11.27 2.25 11.99
CA ARG A 102 -12.35 2.54 11.05
C ARG A 102 -12.05 3.87 10.35
N ILE A 103 -12.41 3.96 9.07
CA ILE A 103 -12.26 5.19 8.29
C ILE A 103 -12.98 6.37 8.98
N SER A 104 -14.14 6.13 9.60
CA SER A 104 -14.86 7.14 10.38
C SER A 104 -14.04 7.70 11.54
N ASP A 105 -13.27 6.85 12.22
CA ASP A 105 -12.43 7.29 13.33
C ASP A 105 -11.20 8.03 12.79
N LEU A 106 -10.61 7.55 11.71
CA LEU A 106 -9.51 8.25 11.02
C LEU A 106 -9.91 9.65 10.54
N LEU A 107 -11.13 9.84 10.04
CA LEU A 107 -11.68 11.15 9.68
C LEU A 107 -11.85 12.08 10.90
N ARG A 108 -12.20 11.56 12.07
CA ARG A 108 -12.25 12.37 13.29
C ARG A 108 -10.84 12.79 13.73
N TRP A 109 -9.86 11.90 13.60
CA TRP A 109 -8.45 12.25 13.82
C TRP A 109 -7.98 13.32 12.85
N GLN A 110 -8.39 13.24 11.58
CA GLN A 110 -8.14 14.27 10.56
C GLN A 110 -8.66 15.65 10.99
N GLU A 111 -9.91 15.73 11.45
CA GLU A 111 -10.51 16.99 11.90
C GLU A 111 -9.79 17.58 13.13
N VAL A 112 -9.32 16.73 14.03
CA VAL A 112 -8.61 17.16 15.24
C VAL A 112 -7.18 17.59 14.96
N LEU A 113 -6.50 16.93 14.02
CA LEU A 113 -5.12 17.24 13.63
C LEU A 113 -5.03 18.28 12.51
N GLU A 114 -6.14 18.60 11.84
CA GLU A 114 -6.23 19.59 10.76
C GLU A 114 -5.28 19.30 9.59
N VAL A 115 -5.05 18.01 9.32
CA VAL A 115 -4.22 17.49 8.22
C VAL A 115 -5.08 16.71 7.23
N PRO A 116 -4.70 16.54 5.96
CA PRO A 116 -5.45 15.66 5.06
C PRO A 116 -5.31 14.18 5.46
N ILE A 117 -6.37 13.38 5.22
CA ILE A 117 -6.39 11.95 5.58
C ILE A 117 -5.22 11.14 5.00
N ALA A 118 -4.70 11.56 3.84
CA ALA A 118 -3.56 10.92 3.20
C ALA A 118 -2.29 10.95 4.05
N GLU A 119 -2.08 12.01 4.85
CA GLU A 119 -0.91 12.16 5.74
C GLU A 119 -0.97 11.20 6.93
N LEU A 120 -2.18 10.78 7.31
CA LEU A 120 -2.38 9.87 8.45
C LEU A 120 -2.10 8.41 8.09
N LEU A 121 -2.13 8.08 6.80
CA LEU A 121 -1.91 6.72 6.31
C LEU A 121 -0.43 6.47 6.05
N VAL A 122 0.01 5.22 6.22
CA VAL A 122 1.33 4.81 5.73
C VAL A 122 1.26 4.76 4.22
N GLU A 123 2.16 5.46 3.54
CA GLU A 123 2.37 5.27 2.11
C GLU A 123 2.69 3.79 1.89
N GLY A 124 1.88 3.08 1.11
CA GLY A 124 2.14 1.68 0.81
C GLY A 124 3.55 1.56 0.24
N ASP A 125 4.32 0.58 0.72
CA ASP A 125 5.65 0.25 0.17
C ASP A 125 5.49 -0.03 -1.33
N GLY A 126 5.78 0.99 -2.14
CA GLY A 126 5.45 1.01 -3.55
C GLY A 126 4.71 2.29 -3.91
N GLN A 127 5.48 3.34 -4.23
CA GLN A 127 5.01 4.42 -5.11
C GLN A 127 4.28 3.78 -6.29
N LEU A 128 2.95 3.82 -6.24
CA LEU A 128 2.03 3.13 -7.15
C LEU A 128 2.21 1.59 -7.10
N SER A 129 1.28 0.91 -6.43
CA SER A 129 1.07 -0.55 -6.48
C SER A 129 1.43 -1.16 -7.85
N GLY A 130 2.06 -2.34 -7.87
CA GLY A 130 2.59 -3.04 -9.07
C GLY A 130 1.76 -2.82 -10.35
N PRO A 131 0.43 -3.04 -10.35
CA PRO A 131 -0.43 -2.83 -11.52
C PRO A 131 -0.49 -1.39 -12.04
N VAL A 132 -0.42 -0.38 -11.17
CA VAL A 132 -0.46 1.04 -11.57
C VAL A 132 0.89 1.48 -12.13
N LEU A 133 2.00 1.01 -11.54
CA LEU A 133 3.34 1.28 -12.07
C LEU A 133 3.55 0.59 -13.42
N GLU A 134 3.14 -0.67 -13.56
CA GLU A 134 3.16 -1.43 -14.81
C GLU A 134 2.35 -0.72 -15.90
N ARG A 135 1.11 -0.30 -15.59
CA ARG A 135 0.29 0.50 -16.50
C ARG A 135 0.99 1.80 -16.89
N SER A 136 1.55 2.54 -15.93
CA SER A 136 2.24 3.80 -16.21
C SER A 136 3.45 3.63 -17.14
N ARG A 137 4.19 2.52 -16.99
CA ARG A 137 5.31 2.17 -17.87
C ARG A 137 4.81 1.85 -19.27
N MET A 138 3.74 1.06 -19.38
CA MET A 138 3.20 0.69 -20.68
C MET A 138 2.59 1.89 -21.42
N VAL A 139 1.91 2.81 -20.72
CA VAL A 139 1.48 4.10 -21.26
C VAL A 139 2.67 4.88 -21.82
N LYS A 140 3.79 4.98 -21.08
CA LYS A 140 4.99 5.69 -21.55
C LYS A 140 5.58 5.03 -22.81
N LEU A 141 5.63 3.70 -22.87
CA LEU A 141 6.07 2.97 -24.05
C LEU A 141 5.15 3.25 -25.25
N MET A 142 3.83 3.20 -25.08
CA MET A 142 2.86 3.53 -26.12
C MET A 142 3.06 4.95 -26.65
N LYS A 143 3.14 5.94 -25.77
CA LYS A 143 3.38 7.35 -26.14
C LYS A 143 4.67 7.54 -26.94
N THR A 144 5.71 6.81 -26.56
CA THR A 144 7.02 6.85 -27.22
C THR A 144 6.95 6.21 -28.60
N ALA A 145 6.32 5.05 -28.71
CA ALA A 145 6.11 4.35 -29.97
C ALA A 145 5.26 5.18 -30.95
N ALA A 146 4.19 5.78 -30.45
CA ALA A 146 3.31 6.65 -31.22
C ALA A 146 4.04 7.91 -31.70
N ALA A 147 4.90 8.51 -30.86
CA ALA A 147 5.74 9.64 -31.26
C ALA A 147 6.81 9.25 -32.32
N ILE A 148 7.45 8.09 -32.18
CA ILE A 148 8.39 7.58 -33.19
C ILE A 148 7.68 7.36 -34.53
N ARG A 149 6.48 6.78 -34.50
CA ARG A 149 5.68 6.58 -35.72
C ARG A 149 5.34 7.90 -36.41
N GLU A 150 5.04 8.94 -35.64
CA GLU A 150 4.71 10.28 -36.16
C GLU A 150 5.93 11.02 -36.73
N GLN A 151 7.09 10.90 -36.07
CA GLN A 151 8.31 11.64 -36.44
C GLN A 151 9.19 10.92 -37.46
N ALA A 152 8.98 9.63 -37.71
CA ALA A 152 9.84 8.86 -38.61
C ALA A 152 9.58 9.21 -40.09
N ASP A 153 10.59 9.76 -40.77
CA ASP A 153 10.56 10.05 -42.21
C ASP A 153 10.75 8.78 -43.08
N GLY A 154 11.17 7.66 -42.49
CA GLY A 154 11.50 6.42 -43.19
C GLY A 154 10.42 5.33 -43.08
N ALA A 155 10.01 4.76 -44.22
CA ALA A 155 9.02 3.67 -44.28
C ALA A 155 9.43 2.38 -43.53
N ALA A 156 10.72 2.15 -43.31
CA ALA A 156 11.19 1.04 -42.48
C ALA A 156 10.93 1.30 -40.98
N THR A 157 11.26 2.51 -40.50
CA THR A 157 11.09 2.91 -39.10
C THR A 157 9.61 3.03 -38.71
N GLN A 158 8.75 3.53 -39.62
CA GLN A 158 7.30 3.57 -39.41
C GLN A 158 6.67 2.18 -39.27
N ARG A 159 7.15 1.20 -40.05
CA ARG A 159 6.71 -0.20 -39.95
C ARG A 159 7.10 -0.80 -38.60
N LEU A 160 8.35 -0.59 -38.16
CA LEU A 160 8.82 -1.06 -36.85
C LEU A 160 8.02 -0.43 -35.70
N ALA A 161 7.77 0.88 -35.75
CA ALA A 161 6.96 1.56 -34.73
C ALA A 161 5.51 1.06 -34.70
N SER A 162 4.92 0.80 -35.88
CA SER A 162 3.58 0.21 -35.97
C SER A 162 3.52 -1.21 -35.37
N MET A 163 4.53 -2.04 -35.64
CA MET A 163 4.62 -3.37 -35.02
C MET A 163 4.75 -3.30 -33.50
N LEU A 164 5.55 -2.35 -32.99
CA LEU A 164 5.73 -2.17 -31.55
C LEU A 164 4.44 -1.69 -30.87
N ILE A 165 3.65 -0.84 -31.55
CA ILE A 165 2.31 -0.44 -31.06
C ILE A 165 1.38 -1.66 -31.02
N SER A 166 1.37 -2.49 -32.06
CA SER A 166 0.56 -3.73 -32.06
C SER A 166 0.93 -4.66 -30.91
N GLN A 167 2.22 -4.88 -30.64
CA GLN A 167 2.69 -5.70 -29.52
C GLN A 167 2.28 -5.13 -28.15
N ILE A 168 2.28 -3.79 -28.00
CA ILE A 168 1.83 -3.16 -26.77
C ILE A 168 0.32 -3.36 -26.58
N LEU A 169 -0.49 -3.22 -27.65
CA LEU A 169 -1.94 -3.41 -27.58
C LEU A 169 -2.35 -4.87 -27.31
N GLU A 170 -1.56 -5.84 -27.78
CA GLU A 170 -1.76 -7.26 -27.43
C GLU A 170 -1.58 -7.51 -25.93
N ILE A 171 -0.64 -6.81 -25.29
CA ILE A 171 -0.39 -6.93 -23.85
C ILE A 171 -1.38 -6.09 -23.04
N MET A 172 -1.78 -4.93 -23.55
CA MET A 172 -2.58 -3.93 -22.82
C MET A 172 -3.50 -3.16 -23.79
N PRO A 173 -4.71 -3.69 -24.08
CA PRO A 173 -5.60 -3.11 -25.09
C PRO A 173 -6.18 -1.76 -24.67
N GLU A 174 -6.23 -1.44 -23.37
CA GLU A 174 -6.73 -0.15 -22.88
C GLU A 174 -5.89 1.07 -23.32
N LEU A 175 -4.77 0.85 -24.01
CA LEU A 175 -3.87 1.91 -24.49
C LEU A 175 -4.15 2.39 -25.93
N GLU A 176 -5.23 1.93 -26.57
CA GLU A 176 -5.57 2.31 -27.95
C GLU A 176 -5.71 3.83 -28.15
N ASP A 177 -6.32 4.52 -27.19
CA ASP A 177 -6.60 5.96 -27.26
C ASP A 177 -5.44 6.84 -26.76
N VAL A 178 -4.28 6.26 -26.44
CA VAL A 178 -3.16 7.02 -25.88
C VAL A 178 -2.46 7.85 -26.96
N SER A 179 -2.61 9.17 -26.87
CA SER A 179 -1.95 10.11 -27.79
C SER A 179 -0.43 10.12 -27.60
N PRO A 180 0.35 10.37 -28.68
CA PRO A 180 1.80 10.55 -28.62
C PRO A 180 2.25 11.58 -27.58
N TRP A 181 3.54 11.54 -27.21
CA TRP A 181 4.12 12.66 -26.49
C TRP A 181 3.91 13.95 -27.27
N HIS A 182 3.35 14.97 -26.62
CA HIS A 182 3.29 16.31 -27.22
C HIS A 182 4.70 16.71 -27.66
N ASN A 183 4.84 17.12 -28.91
CA ASN A 183 6.09 17.61 -29.48
C ASN A 183 6.47 18.97 -28.84
N VAL A 184 6.89 18.99 -27.57
CA VAL A 184 7.41 20.18 -26.88
C VAL A 184 8.86 20.49 -27.32
N SER A 185 9.32 19.85 -28.39
CA SER A 185 10.61 20.09 -29.03
C SER A 185 10.45 20.62 -30.45
N GLN A 186 9.63 21.66 -30.63
CA GLN A 186 9.98 22.63 -31.67
C GLN A 186 11.28 23.27 -31.17
N ARG A 187 12.40 23.00 -31.86
CA ARG A 187 13.70 23.59 -31.54
C ARG A 187 13.48 25.10 -31.52
N ARG A 188 13.63 25.73 -30.36
CA ARG A 188 13.75 27.19 -30.27
C ARG A 188 14.77 27.58 -31.32
N THR A 189 14.37 28.38 -32.30
CA THR A 189 15.35 29.03 -33.17
C THR A 189 16.22 29.92 -32.27
N LEU A 190 17.46 30.19 -32.68
CA LEU A 190 18.42 30.95 -31.88
C LEU A 190 17.85 32.29 -31.37
N ASP A 191 16.90 32.87 -32.11
CA ASP A 191 16.24 34.14 -31.81
C ASP A 191 14.99 34.01 -30.91
N ASP A 192 14.57 32.81 -30.51
CA ASP A 192 13.33 32.62 -29.77
C ASP A 192 13.54 32.80 -28.25
N VAL A 193 13.28 34.02 -27.78
CA VAL A 193 13.38 34.38 -26.36
C VAL A 193 12.23 33.74 -25.57
N GLY A 194 12.58 32.94 -24.55
CA GLY A 194 11.62 32.19 -23.73
C GLY A 194 10.67 33.09 -22.93
N ARG A 195 9.56 32.50 -22.41
CA ARG A 195 8.53 33.23 -21.64
C ARG A 195 9.08 34.11 -20.50
N ALA A 196 10.14 33.68 -19.82
CA ALA A 196 10.77 34.45 -18.75
C ALA A 196 11.34 35.80 -19.25
N ALA A 197 11.85 35.85 -20.49
CA ALA A 197 12.32 37.09 -21.08
C ALA A 197 11.17 37.96 -21.63
N ARG A 198 10.05 37.33 -22.03
CA ARG A 198 8.85 38.05 -22.51
C ARG A 198 8.01 38.64 -21.37
N CYS A 199 8.16 38.12 -20.16
CA CYS A 199 7.48 38.61 -18.95
C CYS A 199 8.49 38.95 -17.85
N PRO A 200 9.32 40.00 -18.01
CA PRO A 200 10.17 40.44 -16.93
C PRO A 200 9.31 40.92 -15.77
N VAL A 201 9.58 40.40 -14.56
CA VAL A 201 8.96 40.88 -13.33
C VAL A 201 9.78 42.07 -12.84
N SER A 202 9.14 43.22 -12.66
CA SER A 202 9.80 44.42 -12.12
C SER A 202 10.35 44.16 -10.72
N GLU A 203 11.59 44.60 -10.47
CA GLU A 203 12.26 44.47 -9.16
C GLU A 203 11.46 45.12 -8.01
N GLU A 204 10.59 46.10 -8.32
CA GLU A 204 9.71 46.75 -7.36
C GLU A 204 8.75 45.78 -6.67
N THR A 205 8.37 44.68 -7.34
CA THR A 205 7.51 43.63 -6.76
C THR A 205 8.17 42.96 -5.56
N PHE A 206 9.51 42.95 -5.50
CA PHE A 206 10.30 42.36 -4.43
C PHE A 206 10.72 43.37 -3.35
N ARG A 207 10.44 44.68 -3.52
CA ARG A 207 10.80 45.75 -2.56
C ARG A 207 9.67 46.13 -1.61
N ARG A 208 8.51 45.45 -1.64
CA ARG A 208 7.47 45.68 -0.61
C ARG A 208 7.94 45.12 0.73
N GLU A 209 8.43 46.00 1.59
CA GLU A 209 8.60 45.68 3.02
C GLU A 209 7.23 45.34 3.64
N PRO A 210 7.15 44.34 4.52
CA PRO A 210 5.92 44.04 5.25
C PRO A 210 5.59 45.20 6.18
N GLN A 211 4.39 45.77 6.05
CA GLN A 211 3.79 46.62 7.08
C GLN A 211 3.35 45.77 8.28
#